data_AF-A0A3D2DKW2-F1
#
_entry.id   AF-A0A3D2DKW2-F1
#
_cell.length_a   1.000
_cell.length_b   1.000
_cell.length_c   1.000
_cell.angle_alpha   90.00
_cell.angle_beta   90.00
_cell.angle_gamma   90.00
#
_symmetry.space_group_name_H-M   'P 1'
#
loop_
_entity.id
_entity.type
_entity.pdbx_description
1 polymer ?
#
loop_
_entity_poly.entity_id
_entity_poly.type
_entity_poly.pdbx_seq_one_letter_code
_entity_poly.pdbx_strand_id
1 'polypeptide(L)' 'MRIAVTYENGQIFQHFGHTETFKIYDVEEGKV' A
#
# COMPACT_ATOMS: atom_id res chain seq x y z
N MET A 1 -6.51 -9.76 6.54
CA MET A 1 -5.20 -9.10 6.75
C MET A 1 -5.25 -7.70 6.15
N ARG A 2 -4.73 -6.67 6.84
CA ARG A 2 -4.66 -5.31 6.29
C ARG A 2 -3.23 -5.01 5.83
N ILE A 3 -3.06 -4.55 4.60
CA ILE A 3 -1.76 -4.18 4.01
C ILE A 3 -1.77 -2.69 3.69
N ALA A 4 -0.75 -1.98 4.15
CA ALA A 4 -0.50 -0.58 3.77
C ALA A 4 0.71 -0.52 2.84
N VAL A 5 0.58 0.14 1.70
CA VAL A 5 1.67 0.33 0.73
C VAL A 5 1.83 1.80 0.42
N THR A 6 3.06 2.28 0.43
CA THR A 6 3.42 3.64 -0.01
C THR A 6 3.08 3.81 -1.49
N TYR A 7 2.29 4.81 -1.81
CA TYR A 7 1.77 5.01 -3.16
C TYR A 7 1.81 6.48 -3.54
N GLU A 8 2.38 6.78 -4.70
CA GLU A 8 2.59 8.13 -5.19
C GLU A 8 2.46 8.16 -6.72
N ASN A 9 1.81 9.18 -7.28
CA ASN A 9 1.66 9.38 -8.74
C ASN A 9 1.15 8.15 -9.52
N GLY A 10 0.27 7.36 -8.91
CA GLY A 10 -0.27 6.16 -9.57
C GLY A 10 0.62 4.93 -9.48
N GLN A 11 1.76 5.00 -8.78
CA GLN A 11 2.76 3.94 -8.69
C GLN A 11 3.13 3.61 -7.24
N ILE A 12 3.64 2.40 -7.02
CA ILE A 12 4.18 1.99 -5.72
C ILE A 12 5.50 2.72 -5.50
N PHE A 13 5.61 3.42 -4.38
CA PHE A 13 6.80 4.19 -4.05
C PHE A 13 7.77 3.34 -3.23
N GLN A 14 9.05 3.35 -3.59
CA GLN A 14 10.04 2.38 -3.09
C GLN A 14 10.67 2.78 -1.73
N HIS A 15 10.68 4.07 -1.40
CA HIS A 15 11.37 4.57 -0.20
C HIS A 15 10.38 4.80 0.95
N PHE A 16 10.36 3.90 1.92
CA PHE A 16 9.52 4.08 3.10
C PHE A 16 9.93 5.34 3.88
N GLY A 17 8.95 6.15 4.31
CA GLY A 17 9.18 7.39 5.07
C GLY A 17 9.40 8.66 4.23
N HIS A 18 9.44 8.55 2.89
CA HIS A 18 9.58 9.69 1.98
C HIS A 18 8.28 10.04 1.22
N THR A 19 7.17 9.41 1.58
CA THR A 19 5.84 9.75 1.06
C THR A 19 4.83 9.73 2.20
N GLU A 20 3.88 10.66 2.17
CA GLU A 20 2.84 10.82 3.19
C GLU A 20 1.58 9.99 2.85
N THR A 21 1.50 9.46 1.62
CA THR A 21 0.33 8.76 1.11
C THR A 21 0.49 7.24 1.14
N PHE A 22 -0.52 6.59 1.71
CA PHE A 22 -0.64 5.14 1.80
C PHE A 22 -1.91 4.66 1.13
N LYS A 23 -1.79 3.58 0.35
CA LYS A 23 -2.93 2.82 -0.14
C LYS A 23 -3.13 1.60 0.75
N ILE A 24 -4.34 1.45 1.29
CA ILE A 24 -4.71 0.36 2.19
C ILE A 24 -5.48 -0.70 1.42
N TYR A 25 -5.09 -1.96 1.59
CA TYR A 25 -5.79 -3.12 1.06
C TYR A 25 -6.27 -3.98 2.23
N ASP A 26 -7.57 -4.25 2.27
CA ASP A 26 -8.16 -5.24 3.16
C ASP A 26 -8.25 -6.57 2.41
N VAL A 27 -7.49 -7.56 2.87
CA VAL A 27 -7.49 -8.93 2.34
C VAL A 27 -8.41 -9.77 3.21
N GLU A 28 -9.53 -10.21 2.63
CA GLU A 28 -10.39 -11.24 3.20
C GLU A 28 -9.78 -12.62 2.92
N GLU A 29 -9.98 -13.59 3.83
CA GLU A 29 -9.35 -14.91 3.77
C GLU A 29 -9.53 -15.59 2.39
N GLY A 30 -8.40 -15.99 1.79
CA GLY A 30 -8.37 -17.00 0.72
C GLY A 30 -8.48 -16.52 -0.73
N LYS A 31 -8.35 -15.23 -1.04
CA LYS A 31 -8.30 -14.76 -2.44
C LYS A 31 -6.99 -14.05 -2.75
N VAL A 32 -6.18 -14.70 -3.59
CA VAL A 32 -5.02 -14.14 -4.30
C VAL A 32 -5.38 -14.07 -5.77
#